data_AF-D5U586-F1
#
_entry.id   AF-D5U586-F1
#
_cell.length_a   1.000
_cell.length_b   1.000
_cell.length_c   1.000
_cell.angle_alpha   90.00
_cell.angle_beta   90.00
_cell.angle_gamma   90.00
#
_symmetry.space_group_name_H-M   'P 1'
#
loop_
_entity.id
_entity.type
_entity.pdbx_description
1 polymer ?
#
loop_
_entity_poly.entity_id
_entity_poly.type
_entity_poly.pdbx_seq_one_letter_code
_entity_poly.pdbx_strand_id
1 'polypeptide(L)'
;MKENNNYWYVYIILCEDNCYYTGITNDLINRFTKHKNGKGANYTRSHKPLKFLSAWEVDSVNIALSIEHYIKSVNKKIKVLFAENNRLLKQYYINDIKTKGKKDYRSISIRSVNKKKLDIINAMSNK
;
A
#
# COMPACT_ATOMS: atom_id res chain seq x y z
N MET A 1 -25.75 -1.71 4.62
CA MET A 1 -25.43 -0.53 3.78
C MET A 1 -23.93 -0.54 3.55
N LYS A 2 -23.45 -0.62 2.30
CA LYS A 2 -22.01 -0.49 2.01
C LYS A 2 -21.72 1.01 2.02
N GLU A 3 -20.88 1.48 2.93
CA GLU A 3 -20.33 2.82 2.85
C GLU A 3 -19.66 2.96 1.47
N ASN A 4 -20.06 3.98 0.71
CA ASN A 4 -19.38 4.36 -0.53
C ASN A 4 -18.00 4.89 -0.16
N ASN A 5 -17.06 3.97 0.03
CA ASN A 5 -15.70 4.31 0.39
C ASN A 5 -15.01 4.84 -0.88
N ASN A 6 -15.02 6.16 -1.04
CA ASN A 6 -14.34 6.84 -2.14
C ASN A 6 -12.81 6.71 -2.06
N TYR A 7 -12.29 6.17 -0.95
CA TYR A 7 -10.87 6.03 -0.71
C TYR A 7 -10.34 4.68 -1.17
N TRP A 8 -9.12 4.74 -1.71
CA TRP A 8 -8.31 3.58 -2.02
C TRP A 8 -7.12 3.52 -1.08
N TYR A 9 -6.64 2.31 -0.85
CA TYR A 9 -5.44 2.05 -0.11
C TYR A 9 -4.34 1.57 -1.05
N VAL A 10 -3.13 2.06 -0.84
CA VAL A 10 -1.88 1.48 -1.35
C VAL A 10 -1.18 0.83 -0.17
N TYR A 11 -0.54 -0.31 -0.34
CA TYR A 11 0.10 -1.03 0.77
C TYR A 11 1.37 -1.77 0.35
N ILE A 12 2.22 -2.04 1.33
CA ILE A 12 3.36 -2.95 1.25
C ILE A 12 3.14 -4.11 2.22
N ILE A 13 3.32 -5.33 1.73
CA ILE A 13 3.26 -6.57 2.50
C ILE A 13 4.64 -7.25 2.48
N LEU A 14 5.01 -7.86 3.61
CA LEU A 14 6.11 -8.81 3.69
C LEU A 14 5.61 -10.20 3.29
N CYS A 15 6.32 -10.88 2.40
CA CYS A 15 6.06 -12.29 2.05
C CYS A 15 7.10 -13.23 2.71
N GLU A 16 6.80 -14.53 2.74
CA GLU A 16 7.62 -15.58 3.38
C GLU A 16 9.08 -15.64 2.91
N ASP A 17 9.36 -15.27 1.66
CA ASP A 17 10.67 -15.22 1.02
C ASP A 17 11.43 -13.90 1.28
N ASN A 18 11.00 -13.12 2.28
CA ASN A 18 11.49 -11.77 2.56
C ASN A 18 11.35 -10.80 1.37
N CYS A 19 10.48 -11.10 0.40
CA CYS A 19 10.14 -10.15 -0.65
C CYS A 19 9.07 -9.16 -0.19
N TYR A 20 8.99 -8.03 -0.89
CA TYR A 20 7.99 -7.00 -0.66
C TYR A 20 6.99 -6.99 -1.80
N TYR A 21 5.72 -7.21 -1.46
CA TYR A 21 4.62 -7.05 -2.39
C TYR A 21 3.97 -5.68 -2.21
N THR A 22 3.74 -4.96 -3.31
CA THR A 22 3.00 -3.70 -3.32
C THR A 22 1.71 -3.88 -4.10
N GLY A 23 0.61 -3.40 -3.55
CA GLY A 23 -0.69 -3.44 -4.23
C GLY A 23 -1.64 -2.37 -3.73
N ILE A 24 -2.83 -2.35 -4.33
CA ILE A 24 -3.92 -1.44 -3.97
C ILE A 24 -5.21 -2.20 -3.66
N THR A 25 -6.10 -1.58 -2.90
CA THR A 25 -7.45 -2.10 -2.58
C THR A 25 -8.33 -0.99 -2.02
N ASN A 26 -9.66 -1.09 -2.14
CA ASN A 26 -10.59 -0.26 -1.37
C ASN A 26 -10.95 -0.86 0.00
N ASP A 27 -10.49 -2.09 0.27
CA ASP A 27 -10.72 -2.84 1.51
C ASP A 27 -9.48 -3.65 1.88
N LEU A 28 -8.72 -3.19 2.89
CA LEU A 28 -7.48 -3.84 3.34
C LEU A 28 -7.72 -5.21 3.98
N ILE A 29 -8.79 -5.35 4.77
CA ILE A 29 -9.09 -6.56 5.53
C ILE A 29 -9.47 -7.67 4.56
N ASN A 30 -10.47 -7.43 3.71
CA ASN A 30 -10.93 -8.42 2.74
C ASN A 30 -9.82 -8.80 1.76
N ARG A 31 -8.98 -7.83 1.35
CA ARG A 31 -7.86 -8.10 0.45
C ARG A 31 -6.83 -9.03 1.08
N PHE A 32 -6.45 -8.78 2.33
CA PHE A 32 -5.48 -9.63 3.03
C PHE A 32 -6.02 -11.04 3.26
N THR A 33 -7.27 -11.16 3.71
CA THR A 33 -7.96 -12.46 3.86
C THR A 33 -8.01 -13.24 2.54
N LYS A 34 -8.31 -12.58 1.41
CA LYS A 34 -8.28 -13.22 0.08
C LYS A 34 -6.89 -13.70 -0.30
N HIS A 35 -5.84 -12.91 -0.06
CA HIS A 35 -4.47 -13.32 -0.34
C HIS A 35 -4.03 -14.50 0.53
N LYS A 36 -4.33 -14.50 1.83
CA LYS A 36 -4.05 -15.64 2.74
C LYS A 36 -4.73 -16.92 2.29
N ASN A 37 -5.99 -16.83 1.84
CA ASN A 37 -6.77 -17.98 1.37
C ASN A 37 -6.43 -18.43 -0.07
N GLY A 38 -5.36 -17.92 -0.67
CA GLY A 38 -4.94 -18.30 -2.04
C GLY A 38 -5.89 -17.84 -3.16
N LYS A 39 -6.84 -16.94 -2.84
CA LYS A 39 -7.81 -16.33 -3.76
C LYS A 39 -7.42 -14.90 -4.17
N GLY A 40 -6.18 -14.50 -3.87
CA GLY A 40 -5.59 -13.21 -4.25
C GLY A 40 -4.84 -13.26 -5.58
N ALA A 41 -3.88 -12.34 -5.77
CA ALA A 41 -3.07 -12.28 -6.98
C ALA A 41 -2.20 -13.54 -7.17
N ASN A 42 -1.92 -13.92 -8.43
CA ASN A 42 -1.06 -15.06 -8.78
C ASN A 42 0.28 -15.04 -8.03
N TYR A 43 0.88 -13.85 -7.88
CA TYR A 43 2.15 -13.67 -7.16
C TYR A 43 2.07 -14.11 -5.69
N THR A 44 1.02 -13.70 -4.98
CA THR A 44 0.81 -14.03 -3.56
C THR A 44 0.35 -15.46 -3.31
N ARG A 45 -0.07 -16.17 -4.36
CA ARG A 45 -0.34 -17.62 -4.28
C ARG A 45 0.96 -18.43 -4.17
N SER A 46 2.04 -17.93 -4.77
CA SER A 46 3.37 -18.55 -4.72
C SER A 46 4.26 -17.96 -3.61
N HIS A 47 3.98 -16.73 -3.16
CA HIS A 47 4.70 -16.03 -2.08
C HIS A 47 3.69 -15.58 -1.03
N LYS A 48 3.45 -16.43 -0.02
CA LYS A 48 2.38 -16.18 0.95
C LYS A 48 2.65 -14.87 1.71
N PRO A 49 1.64 -13.99 1.81
CA PRO A 49 1.77 -12.76 2.58
C PRO A 49 1.82 -13.08 4.07
N LEU A 50 2.81 -12.52 4.78
CA LEU A 50 2.95 -12.64 6.23
C LEU A 50 2.20 -11.53 6.97
N LYS A 51 2.43 -10.27 6.58
CA LYS A 51 1.84 -9.10 7.24
C LYS A 51 1.96 -7.84 6.40
N PHE A 52 1.04 -6.89 6.61
CA PHE A 52 1.24 -5.52 6.17
C PHE A 52 2.41 -4.89 6.95
N LEU A 53 3.31 -4.24 6.22
CA LEU A 53 4.35 -3.38 6.77
C LEU A 53 3.89 -1.92 6.81
N SER A 54 3.25 -1.48 5.73
CA SER A 54 2.74 -0.11 5.61
C SER A 54 1.52 -0.05 4.69
N ALA A 55 0.69 0.98 4.90
CA ALA A 55 -0.41 1.32 4.01
C ALA A 55 -0.69 2.82 4.03
N TRP A 56 -1.32 3.30 2.97
CA TRP A 56 -1.70 4.69 2.75
C TRP A 56 -3.08 4.78 2.14
N GLU A 57 -3.89 5.69 2.64
CA GLU A 57 -5.22 6.03 2.11
C GLU A 57 -5.11 7.22 1.15
N VAL A 58 -5.81 7.13 0.01
CA VAL A 58 -5.79 8.11 -1.08
C VAL A 58 -7.19 8.27 -1.69
N ASP A 59 -7.43 9.41 -2.33
CA ASP A 59 -8.78 9.83 -2.73
C ASP A 59 -9.32 9.16 -4.01
N SER A 60 -8.50 8.41 -4.75
CA SER A 60 -8.95 7.72 -5.97
C SER A 60 -8.08 6.54 -6.36
N VAL A 61 -8.66 5.65 -7.18
CA VAL A 61 -7.93 4.52 -7.79
C VAL A 61 -6.77 4.98 -8.66
N ASN A 62 -6.92 6.09 -9.39
CA ASN A 62 -5.88 6.62 -10.28
C ASN A 62 -4.67 7.09 -9.48
N ILE A 63 -4.90 7.77 -8.35
CA ILE A 63 -3.82 8.15 -7.43
C ILE A 63 -3.16 6.90 -6.85
N ALA A 64 -3.96 5.89 -6.45
CA ALA A 64 -3.46 4.64 -5.90
C ALA A 64 -2.55 3.88 -6.89
N LEU A 65 -2.99 3.72 -8.15
CA LEU A 65 -2.21 3.09 -9.23
C LEU A 65 -0.91 3.86 -9.53
N SER A 66 -0.98 5.19 -9.56
CA SER A 66 0.20 6.03 -9.79
C SER A 66 1.24 5.87 -8.68
N ILE A 67 0.80 5.84 -7.42
CA ILE A 67 1.66 5.60 -6.26
C ILE A 67 2.19 4.16 -6.26
N GLU A 68 1.36 3.16 -6.57
CA GLU A 68 1.79 1.76 -6.68
C GLU A 68 2.92 1.63 -7.71
N HIS A 69 2.76 2.25 -8.88
CA HIS A 69 3.78 2.28 -9.91
C HIS A 69 5.06 2.97 -9.44
N TYR A 70 4.94 4.10 -8.74
CA TYR A 70 6.08 4.80 -8.14
C TYR A 70 6.83 3.92 -7.12
N ILE A 71 6.14 3.27 -6.18
CA ILE A 71 6.76 2.37 -5.21
C ILE A 71 7.44 1.19 -5.92
N LYS A 72 6.86 0.68 -7.01
CA LYS A 72 7.46 -0.40 -7.80
C LYS A 72 8.73 0.04 -8.53
N SER A 73 8.82 1.30 -8.97
CA SER A 73 9.95 1.82 -9.75
C SER A 73 11.14 2.32 -8.91
N VAL A 74 10.94 2.67 -7.63
CA VAL A 74 12.06 3.07 -6.76
C VAL A 74 12.98 1.87 -6.43
N ASN A 75 14.24 2.18 -6.12
CA ASN A 75 15.21 1.17 -5.70
C ASN A 75 14.82 0.50 -4.36
N LYS A 76 15.46 -0.64 -4.06
CA LYS A 76 15.17 -1.45 -2.86
C LYS A 76 15.33 -0.66 -1.56
N LYS A 77 16.33 0.23 -1.45
CA LYS A 77 16.58 1.02 -0.22
C LYS A 77 15.41 1.95 0.08
N ILE A 78 14.94 2.69 -0.93
CA ILE A 78 13.79 3.60 -0.78
C ILE A 78 12.51 2.81 -0.49
N LYS A 79 12.31 1.66 -1.13
CA LYS A 79 11.16 0.78 -0.86
C LYS A 79 11.12 0.31 0.60
N VAL A 80 12.27 -0.08 1.16
CA VAL A 80 12.40 -0.45 2.59
C VAL A 80 12.04 0.73 3.49
N LEU A 81 12.52 1.95 3.19
CA LEU A 81 12.16 3.14 3.95
C LEU A 81 10.64 3.37 4.00
N PHE A 82 9.93 3.15 2.90
CA PHE A 82 8.46 3.26 2.88
C PHE A 82 7.76 2.14 3.66
N ALA A 83 8.36 0.95 3.70
CA ALA A 83 7.85 -0.17 4.49
C ALA A 83 8.01 0.07 6.00
N GLU A 84 9.14 0.67 6.41
CA GLU A 84 9.48 0.91 7.83
C GLU A 84 8.88 2.22 8.36
N ASN A 85 8.85 3.27 7.54
CA ASN A 85 8.33 4.58 7.89
C ASN A 85 7.39 5.10 6.81
N ASN A 86 6.11 4.76 6.98
CA ASN A 86 5.08 5.12 6.01
C ASN A 86 4.89 6.64 5.83
N ARG A 87 5.30 7.48 6.78
CA ARG A 87 5.15 8.95 6.67
C ARG A 87 5.98 9.53 5.53
N LEU A 88 7.06 8.84 5.12
CA LEU A 88 7.98 9.33 4.10
C LEU A 88 7.39 9.32 2.67
N LEU A 89 6.46 8.42 2.38
CA LEU A 89 5.97 8.23 1.01
C LEU A 89 5.41 9.52 0.41
N LYS A 90 4.61 10.27 1.18
CA LYS A 90 3.99 11.52 0.69
C LYS A 90 5.05 12.50 0.22
N GLN A 91 6.07 12.75 1.02
CA GLN A 91 7.12 13.70 0.68
C GLN A 91 7.88 13.27 -0.59
N TYR A 92 8.27 12.00 -0.65
CA TYR A 92 9.03 11.46 -1.78
C TYR A 92 8.24 11.49 -3.08
N TYR A 93 6.98 11.05 -3.03
CA TYR A 93 6.11 11.00 -4.20
C TYR A 93 5.77 12.40 -4.73
N ILE A 94 5.46 13.36 -3.85
CA ILE A 94 5.18 14.74 -4.26
C ILE A 94 6.42 15.38 -4.90
N ASN A 95 7.62 15.11 -4.38
CA ASN A 95 8.86 15.59 -4.99
C ASN A 95 9.08 14.99 -6.39
N ASP A 96 8.88 13.68 -6.56
CA ASP A 96 8.98 13.02 -7.87
C ASP A 96 8.03 13.65 -8.90
N ILE A 97 6.75 13.83 -8.54
CA ILE A 97 5.77 14.46 -9.43
C ILE A 97 6.15 15.91 -9.77
N LYS A 98 6.60 16.67 -8.76
CA LYS A 98 7.04 18.06 -8.95
C LYS A 98 8.21 18.15 -9.92
N THR A 99 9.19 17.25 -9.81
CA THR A 99 10.34 17.20 -10.75
C THR A 99 9.93 16.84 -12.18
N LYS A 100 8.82 16.11 -12.35
CA LYS A 100 8.22 15.77 -13.65
C LYS A 100 7.31 16.88 -14.21
N GLY A 101 7.23 18.04 -13.57
CA GLY A 101 6.54 19.23 -14.08
C GLY A 101 5.01 19.18 -14.01
N LYS A 102 4.39 18.19 -13.37
CA LYS A 102 2.93 18.20 -13.15
C LYS A 102 2.57 19.30 -12.15
N LYS A 103 1.40 19.93 -12.31
CA LYS A 103 0.95 21.07 -11.47
C LYS A 103 -0.08 20.70 -10.41
N ASP A 104 -0.74 19.56 -10.56
CA ASP A 104 -1.82 19.04 -9.72
C ASP A 104 -1.34 18.35 -8.44
N TYR A 105 -0.03 18.21 -8.21
CA TYR A 105 0.49 17.52 -7.01
C TYR A 105 0.01 18.12 -5.68
N ARG A 106 -0.35 19.41 -5.64
CA ARG A 106 -0.78 20.09 -4.41
C ARG A 106 -2.11 19.57 -3.86
N SER A 107 -2.97 19.01 -4.71
CA SER A 107 -4.26 18.45 -4.30
C SER A 107 -4.19 16.98 -3.90
N ILE A 108 -3.03 16.33 -4.07
CA ILE A 108 -2.88 14.90 -3.77
C ILE A 108 -2.90 14.67 -2.25
N SER A 109 -3.95 14.01 -1.78
CA SER A 109 -4.06 13.49 -0.41
C SER A 109 -3.44 12.09 -0.31
N ILE A 110 -2.47 11.93 0.58
CA ILE A 110 -1.90 10.65 0.99
C ILE A 110 -1.85 10.64 2.50
N ARG A 111 -2.68 9.81 3.13
CA ARG A 111 -2.75 9.66 4.58
C ARG A 111 -2.13 8.33 4.98
N SER A 112 -1.11 8.38 5.84
CA SER A 112 -0.49 7.16 6.37
C SER A 112 -1.45 6.43 7.30
N VAL A 113 -1.65 5.13 7.08
CA VAL A 113 -2.41 4.29 8.02
C VAL A 113 -1.57 4.10 9.28
N ASN A 114 -2.13 4.37 10.46
CA ASN A 114 -1.36 4.25 11.69
C ASN A 114 -1.01 2.78 12.02
N LYS A 115 0.10 2.59 12.74
CA LYS A 115 0.63 1.27 13.10
C LYS A 115 -0.39 0.41 13.87
N LYS A 116 -1.10 0.99 14.84
CA LYS A 116 -2.12 0.29 15.63
C LYS A 116 -3.22 -0.34 14.75
N LYS A 117 -3.70 0.38 13.72
CA LYS A 117 -4.70 -0.12 12.77
C LYS A 117 -4.14 -1.28 11.93
N LEU A 118 -2.89 -1.18 11.47
CA LEU A 118 -2.23 -2.26 10.74
C LEU A 118 -2.01 -3.50 11.61
N ASP A 119 -1.59 -3.31 12.86
CA ASP A 119 -1.37 -4.41 13.81
C ASP A 119 -2.67 -5.17 14.10
N ILE A 120 -3.80 -4.46 14.24
CA ILE A 120 -5.13 -5.08 14.37
C ILE A 120 -5.48 -5.92 13.14
N ILE A 121 -5.29 -5.39 11.93
CA ILE A 121 -5.59 -6.09 10.67
C ILE A 121 -4.72 -7.35 10.53
N ASN A 122 -3.43 -7.22 10.84
CA ASN A 122 -2.47 -8.32 10.84
C ASN A 122 -2.89 -9.41 11.85
N ALA A 123 -3.30 -9.02 13.07
CA ALA A 123 -3.74 -9.96 14.11
C ALA A 123 -5.04 -10.70 13.75
N MET A 124 -6.04 -9.99 13.20
CA MET A 124 -7.30 -10.60 12.74
C MET A 124 -7.09 -11.66 11.67
N SER A 125 -6.03 -11.50 10.89
CA SER A 125 -5.72 -12.35 9.76
C SER A 125 -4.77 -13.49 10.11
N ASN A 126 -4.27 -13.59 11.34
CA ASN A 126 -3.44 -14.70 11.82
C ASN A 126 -4.25 -15.78 12.57
N LYS A 127 -5.53 -15.53 12.86
CA LYS A 127 -6.52 -16.57 13.17
C LYS A 127 -6.97 -17.28 11.88
#